data_AF-G1WKL8-F1
#
_entry.id   AF-G1WKL8-F1
#
_cell.length_a   1.000
_cell.length_b   1.000
_cell.length_c   1.000
_cell.angle_alpha   90.00
_cell.angle_beta   90.00
_cell.angle_gamma   90.00
#
_symmetry.space_group_name_H-M   'P 1'
#
loop_
_entity.id
_entity.type
_entity.pdbx_description
1 polymer ?
#
loop_
_entity_poly.entity_id
_entity_poly.type
_entity_poly.pdbx_seq_one_letter_code
_entity_poly.pdbx_strand_id
1 'polypeptide(L)'
;MPLMCCVDAIPPSLVPYDRINREVDHDKWVHFCIHDARFMSLWRNPWNQLPRLQCFKGCIAPDFSMFWAYPRYMQLEAVCRSRAIGAWMQRNGCVGVPFLRWGLKNTYDFSFSAVEPEGTIAVGTIGCFGNRETRKVFEDGFGPMREIVRPKRVLVIGSDRSGVFDEARQDGIEIISYEGETARYYREKGVRNGIG
;
A
#
# COMPACT_ATOMS: atom_id res chain seq x y z
N MET A 1 7.66 -15.85 5.38
CA MET A 1 7.24 -15.04 4.22
C MET A 1 8.48 -14.61 3.44
N PRO A 2 8.45 -14.52 2.10
CA PRO A 2 9.59 -14.01 1.32
C PRO A 2 9.92 -12.58 1.70
N LEU A 3 11.21 -12.28 1.89
CA LEU A 3 11.71 -10.94 2.12
C LEU A 3 11.53 -10.09 0.86
N MET A 4 10.99 -8.89 1.02
CA MET A 4 11.04 -7.85 -0.01
C MET A 4 12.23 -6.94 0.27
N CYS A 5 13.08 -6.78 -0.73
CA CYS A 5 14.24 -5.89 -0.65
C CYS A 5 13.81 -4.43 -0.57
N CYS A 6 14.59 -3.60 0.11
CA CYS A 6 14.31 -2.18 0.20
C CYS A 6 14.49 -1.53 -1.18
N VAL A 7 13.66 -0.51 -1.45
CA VAL A 7 13.73 0.29 -2.68
C VAL A 7 13.60 1.76 -2.31
N ASP A 8 14.41 2.63 -2.91
CA ASP A 8 14.26 4.07 -2.79
C ASP A 8 13.52 4.59 -4.02
N ALA A 9 12.23 4.83 -3.89
CA ALA A 9 11.38 5.18 -5.02
C ALA A 9 10.36 6.26 -4.66
N ILE A 10 10.09 7.14 -5.63
CA ILE A 10 9.00 8.11 -5.59
C ILE A 10 8.24 7.98 -6.91
N PRO A 11 7.13 7.24 -6.95
CA PRO A 11 6.30 7.17 -8.14
C PRO A 11 5.77 8.56 -8.54
N PRO A 12 5.89 8.99 -9.81
CA PRO A 12 5.32 10.29 -10.23
C PRO A 12 3.79 10.26 -10.23
N SER A 13 3.20 9.13 -10.59
CA SER A 13 1.77 8.88 -10.52
C SER A 13 1.48 7.38 -10.49
N LEU A 14 0.24 7.03 -10.14
CA LEU A 14 -0.20 5.64 -9.98
C LEU A 14 -1.30 5.29 -10.98
N VAL A 15 -1.34 4.02 -11.39
CA VAL A 15 -2.43 3.42 -12.16
C VAL A 15 -2.93 2.16 -11.43
N PRO A 16 -4.25 1.98 -11.25
CA PRO A 16 -4.77 0.77 -10.65
C PRO A 16 -4.56 -0.42 -11.59
N TYR A 17 -4.22 -1.57 -11.02
CA TYR A 17 -3.91 -2.80 -11.77
C TYR A 17 -4.97 -3.16 -12.83
N ASP A 18 -6.25 -2.95 -12.54
CA ASP A 18 -7.34 -3.30 -13.46
C ASP A 18 -7.45 -2.40 -14.70
N ARG A 19 -6.65 -1.33 -14.77
CA ARG A 19 -6.55 -0.41 -15.91
C ARG A 19 -5.27 -0.57 -16.71
N ILE A 20 -4.31 -1.40 -16.28
CA ILE A 20 -2.98 -1.47 -16.90
C ILE A 20 -3.06 -1.81 -18.39
N ASN A 21 -4.01 -2.61 -18.85
CA ASN A 21 -4.12 -2.96 -20.28
C ASN A 21 -4.58 -1.82 -21.18
N ARG A 22 -5.13 -0.74 -20.60
CA ARG A 22 -5.61 0.44 -21.33
C ARG A 22 -4.72 1.66 -21.11
N GLU A 23 -3.76 1.57 -20.19
CA GLU A 23 -2.86 2.66 -19.85
C GLU A 23 -1.75 2.77 -20.90
N VAL A 24 -1.61 3.95 -21.47
CA VAL A 24 -0.58 4.25 -22.48
C VAL A 24 0.65 4.89 -21.86
N ASP A 25 0.49 5.55 -20.72
CA ASP A 25 1.57 6.14 -19.96
C ASP A 25 2.23 5.08 -19.08
N HIS A 26 3.39 4.63 -19.53
CA HIS A 26 4.20 3.61 -18.87
C HIS A 26 5.18 4.19 -17.84
N ASP A 27 5.24 5.52 -17.68
CA ASP A 27 6.04 6.15 -16.62
C ASP A 27 5.35 6.05 -15.24
N LYS A 28 4.06 5.67 -15.23
CA LYS A 28 3.29 5.40 -14.01
C LYS A 28 3.75 4.14 -13.28
N TRP A 29 3.34 4.04 -12.02
CA TRP A 29 3.49 2.84 -11.22
C TRP A 29 2.16 2.13 -11.01
N VAL A 30 2.19 0.81 -10.97
CA VAL A 30 1.00 -0.01 -10.75
C VAL A 30 0.71 -0.13 -9.26
N HIS A 31 -0.54 0.08 -8.84
CA HIS A 31 -0.98 -0.19 -7.47
C HIS A 31 -2.20 -1.12 -7.42
N PHE A 32 -2.44 -1.71 -6.25
CA PHE A 32 -3.44 -2.75 -6.03
C PHE A 32 -4.48 -2.39 -4.97
N CYS A 33 -4.56 -1.15 -4.53
CA CYS A 33 -5.62 -0.65 -3.64
C CYS A 33 -6.96 -0.54 -4.39
N ILE A 34 -7.46 -1.70 -4.83
CA ILE A 34 -8.72 -1.96 -5.51
C ILE A 34 -9.27 -3.28 -4.95
N HIS A 35 -10.49 -3.66 -5.34
CA HIS A 35 -11.07 -4.90 -4.84
C HIS A 35 -10.28 -6.13 -5.28
N ASP A 36 -9.99 -7.07 -4.37
CA ASP A 36 -9.14 -8.27 -4.62
C ASP A 36 -9.48 -9.02 -5.92
N ALA A 37 -10.78 -9.20 -6.19
CA ALA A 37 -11.30 -9.86 -7.38
C ALA A 37 -10.72 -9.29 -8.70
N ARG A 38 -10.32 -8.02 -8.71
CA ARG A 38 -9.79 -7.30 -9.89
C ARG A 38 -8.33 -7.63 -10.18
N PHE A 39 -7.58 -8.16 -9.21
CA PHE A 39 -6.17 -8.55 -9.40
C PHE A 39 -5.91 -10.03 -9.11
N MET A 40 -6.94 -10.85 -8.86
CA MET A 40 -6.77 -12.30 -8.68
C MET A 40 -6.11 -13.00 -9.88
N SER A 41 -6.15 -12.42 -11.08
CA SER A 41 -5.41 -12.95 -12.24
C SER A 41 -3.90 -12.98 -11.99
N LEU A 42 -3.35 -11.97 -11.30
CA LEU A 42 -1.94 -11.92 -10.91
C LEU A 42 -1.58 -13.02 -9.92
N TRP A 43 -2.44 -13.28 -8.92
CA TRP A 43 -2.20 -14.37 -7.98
C TRP A 43 -2.27 -15.75 -8.63
N ARG A 44 -3.26 -15.96 -9.53
CA ARG A 44 -3.51 -17.26 -10.15
C ARG A 44 -2.49 -17.60 -11.24
N ASN A 45 -2.07 -16.61 -12.03
CA ASN A 45 -1.09 -16.81 -13.09
C ASN A 45 -0.20 -15.56 -13.24
N PRO A 46 0.79 -15.39 -12.34
CA PRO A 46 1.64 -14.21 -12.33
C PRO A 46 2.48 -14.08 -13.59
N TRP A 47 2.93 -15.20 -14.17
CA TRP A 47 3.73 -15.23 -15.40
C TRP A 47 3.03 -14.58 -16.59
N ASN A 48 1.72 -14.80 -16.75
CA ASN A 48 0.95 -14.16 -17.82
C ASN A 48 0.84 -12.63 -17.64
N GLN A 49 0.94 -12.13 -16.41
CA GLN A 49 0.82 -10.70 -16.12
C GLN A 49 2.18 -9.98 -16.14
N LEU A 50 3.28 -10.73 -15.99
CA LEU A 50 4.64 -10.19 -15.89
C LEU A 50 5.02 -9.25 -17.04
N PRO A 51 4.85 -9.61 -18.34
CA PRO A 51 5.30 -8.76 -19.43
C PRO A 51 4.62 -7.39 -19.40
N ARG A 52 3.34 -7.35 -18.98
CA ARG A 52 2.60 -6.10 -18.87
C ARG A 52 3.08 -5.26 -17.70
N LEU A 53 3.33 -5.88 -16.54
CA LEU A 53 3.83 -5.18 -15.36
C LEU A 53 5.22 -4.57 -15.61
N GLN A 54 6.09 -5.27 -16.34
CA GLN A 54 7.43 -4.80 -16.72
C GLN A 54 7.42 -3.60 -17.67
N CYS A 55 6.30 -3.29 -18.31
CA CYS A 55 6.18 -2.05 -19.09
C CYS A 55 6.23 -0.80 -18.20
N PHE A 56 5.78 -0.89 -16.94
CA PHE A 56 5.69 0.23 -16.02
C PHE A 56 6.99 0.47 -15.25
N LYS A 57 7.24 1.70 -14.80
CA LYS A 57 8.46 2.05 -14.04
C LYS A 57 8.58 1.34 -12.70
N GLY A 58 7.46 0.87 -12.15
CA GLY A 58 7.45 0.07 -10.94
C GLY A 58 6.06 -0.37 -10.53
N CYS A 59 6.01 -1.19 -9.49
CA CYS A 59 4.82 -1.77 -8.92
C CYS A 59 4.86 -1.60 -7.40
N ILE A 60 3.70 -1.34 -6.81
CA ILE A 60 3.48 -1.51 -5.38
C ILE A 60 2.99 -2.95 -5.17
N ALA A 61 3.44 -3.63 -4.11
CA ALA A 61 3.02 -5.00 -3.84
C ALA A 61 1.48 -5.10 -3.70
N PRO A 62 0.87 -6.23 -4.05
CA PRO A 62 -0.57 -6.38 -3.94
C PRO A 62 -1.11 -6.15 -2.54
N ASP A 63 -2.21 -5.44 -2.46
CA ASP A 63 -2.92 -5.09 -1.24
C ASP A 63 -4.11 -6.05 -1.06
N PHE A 64 -3.86 -7.24 -0.51
CA PHE A 64 -4.93 -8.20 -0.24
C PHE A 64 -5.78 -7.73 0.96
N SER A 65 -7.09 -7.86 0.82
CA SER A 65 -8.04 -7.43 1.84
C SER A 65 -7.78 -8.15 3.18
N MET A 66 -7.70 -7.35 4.23
CA MET A 66 -7.60 -7.83 5.62
C MET A 66 -8.64 -7.08 6.45
N PHE A 67 -9.51 -7.83 7.11
CA PHE A 67 -10.45 -7.30 8.09
C PHE A 67 -10.04 -7.80 9.47
N TRP A 68 -10.06 -6.92 10.47
CA TRP A 68 -9.64 -7.26 11.84
C TRP A 68 -10.49 -8.36 12.48
N ALA A 69 -11.75 -8.49 12.04
CA ALA A 69 -12.67 -9.55 12.47
C ALA A 69 -12.36 -10.92 11.86
N TYR A 70 -11.48 -11.00 10.85
CA TYR A 70 -11.13 -12.29 10.25
C TYR A 70 -10.28 -13.14 11.20
N PRO A 71 -10.36 -14.47 11.12
CA PRO A 71 -9.42 -15.34 11.82
C PRO A 71 -7.97 -14.96 11.49
N ARG A 72 -7.08 -15.05 12.49
CA ARG A 72 -5.67 -14.66 12.35
C ARG A 72 -4.97 -15.33 11.16
N TYR A 73 -5.34 -16.58 10.83
CA TYR A 73 -4.74 -17.28 9.68
C TYR A 73 -5.08 -16.62 8.33
N MET A 74 -6.29 -16.08 8.16
CA MET A 74 -6.67 -15.37 6.93
C MET A 74 -5.93 -14.03 6.83
N GLN A 75 -5.75 -13.35 7.96
CA GLN A 75 -4.97 -12.12 8.03
C GLN A 75 -3.49 -12.40 7.68
N LEU A 76 -2.92 -13.48 8.23
CA LEU A 76 -1.58 -13.94 7.88
C LEU A 76 -1.47 -14.30 6.39
N GLU A 77 -2.47 -15.01 5.84
CA GLU A 77 -2.49 -15.38 4.43
C GLU A 77 -2.47 -14.15 3.51
N ALA A 78 -3.24 -13.11 3.82
CA ALA A 78 -3.24 -11.86 3.05
C ALA A 78 -1.84 -11.23 2.98
N VAL A 79 -1.13 -11.15 4.11
CA VAL A 79 0.25 -10.62 4.17
C VAL A 79 1.21 -11.54 3.43
N CYS A 80 1.11 -12.86 3.62
CA CYS A 80 1.92 -13.84 2.91
C CYS A 80 1.79 -13.71 1.39
N ARG A 81 0.57 -13.56 0.87
CA ARG A 81 0.32 -13.40 -0.57
C ARG A 81 0.89 -12.09 -1.10
N SER A 82 0.72 -10.98 -0.36
CA SER A 82 1.31 -9.69 -0.70
C SER A 82 2.84 -9.79 -0.83
N ARG A 83 3.51 -10.33 0.20
CA ARG A 83 4.98 -10.51 0.22
C ARG A 83 5.45 -11.48 -0.86
N ALA A 84 4.72 -12.57 -1.10
CA ALA A 84 5.08 -13.55 -2.12
C ALA A 84 5.07 -12.95 -3.52
N ILE A 85 4.01 -12.21 -3.89
CA ILE A 85 3.95 -11.56 -5.20
C ILE A 85 4.93 -10.39 -5.28
N GLY A 86 5.06 -9.58 -4.24
CA GLY A 86 6.01 -8.46 -4.22
C GLY A 86 7.47 -8.91 -4.40
N ALA A 87 7.90 -9.94 -3.66
CA ALA A 87 9.24 -10.51 -3.82
C ALA A 87 9.41 -11.22 -5.17
N TRP A 88 8.36 -11.88 -5.69
CA TRP A 88 8.38 -12.46 -7.04
C TRP A 88 8.52 -11.37 -8.11
N MET A 89 7.83 -10.23 -7.99
CA MET A 89 7.99 -9.08 -8.89
C MET A 89 9.44 -8.57 -8.91
N GLN A 90 10.03 -8.35 -7.72
CA GLN A 90 11.43 -7.90 -7.59
C GLN A 90 12.41 -8.86 -8.28
N ARG A 91 12.25 -10.17 -8.05
CA ARG A 91 13.11 -11.20 -8.68
C ARG A 91 12.97 -11.28 -10.20
N ASN A 92 11.86 -10.78 -10.74
CA ASN A 92 11.59 -10.75 -12.17
C ASN A 92 11.78 -9.35 -12.78
N GLY A 93 12.55 -8.47 -12.13
CA GLY A 93 12.98 -7.19 -12.71
C GLY A 93 11.98 -6.04 -12.60
N CYS A 94 10.87 -6.20 -11.88
CA CYS A 94 10.00 -5.08 -11.53
C CYS A 94 10.53 -4.38 -10.28
N VAL A 95 10.59 -3.04 -10.27
CA VAL A 95 10.81 -2.31 -9.03
C VAL A 95 9.57 -2.48 -8.14
N GLY A 96 9.71 -3.16 -7.01
CA GLY A 96 8.60 -3.53 -6.13
C GLY A 96 8.65 -2.80 -4.78
N VAL A 97 7.74 -1.85 -4.54
CA VAL A 97 7.56 -1.23 -3.21
C VAL A 97 6.70 -2.14 -2.33
N PRO A 98 7.14 -2.52 -1.12
CA PRO A 98 6.32 -3.30 -0.19
C PRO A 98 5.06 -2.53 0.24
N PHE A 99 3.92 -3.20 0.24
CA PHE A 99 2.67 -2.68 0.78
C PHE A 99 2.41 -3.23 2.18
N LEU A 100 2.06 -2.37 3.13
CA LEU A 100 1.80 -2.74 4.52
C LEU A 100 0.31 -2.54 4.84
N ARG A 101 -0.31 -3.62 5.31
CA ARG A 101 -1.65 -3.66 5.88
C ARG A 101 -1.59 -4.45 7.18
N TRP A 102 -2.37 -4.03 8.15
CA TRP A 102 -2.45 -4.65 9.48
C TRP A 102 -3.90 -4.66 9.99
N GLY A 103 -4.15 -5.54 10.94
CA GLY A 103 -5.37 -5.58 11.73
C GLY A 103 -5.09 -5.03 13.13
N LEU A 104 -5.58 -5.71 14.15
CA LEU A 104 -5.26 -5.37 15.55
C LEU A 104 -3.83 -5.78 15.91
N LYS A 105 -3.40 -5.44 17.12
CA LYS A 105 -2.05 -5.70 17.66
C LYS A 105 -1.57 -7.16 17.50
N ASN A 106 -2.48 -8.13 17.50
CA ASN A 106 -2.18 -9.56 17.29
C ASN A 106 -1.72 -9.92 15.86
N THR A 107 -1.65 -8.94 14.96
CA THR A 107 -1.18 -9.10 13.58
C THR A 107 0.17 -8.45 13.29
N TYR A 108 0.68 -7.63 14.21
CA TYR A 108 1.86 -6.80 13.95
C TYR A 108 3.12 -7.63 13.72
N ASP A 109 3.20 -8.79 14.39
CA ASP A 109 4.33 -9.71 14.30
C ASP A 109 4.57 -10.21 12.86
N PHE A 110 3.50 -10.47 12.11
CA PHE A 110 3.62 -10.88 10.71
C PHE A 110 3.45 -9.71 9.73
N SER A 111 2.59 -8.73 10.03
CA SER A 111 2.28 -7.62 9.11
C SER A 111 3.50 -6.76 8.79
N PHE A 112 4.36 -6.52 9.80
CA PHE A 112 5.54 -5.66 9.69
C PHE A 112 6.83 -6.43 9.41
N SER A 113 6.73 -7.75 9.20
CA SER A 113 7.88 -8.61 8.91
C SER A 113 8.15 -8.71 7.40
N ALA A 114 9.32 -9.26 7.07
CA ALA A 114 9.74 -9.56 5.70
C ALA A 114 9.77 -8.33 4.77
N VAL A 115 10.12 -7.18 5.34
CA VAL A 115 10.41 -5.92 4.64
C VAL A 115 11.76 -5.41 5.14
N GLU A 116 12.69 -5.12 4.24
CA GLU A 116 13.96 -4.49 4.62
C GLU A 116 13.75 -3.02 5.02
N PRO A 117 14.48 -2.53 6.03
CA PRO A 117 14.33 -1.17 6.54
C PRO A 117 14.93 -0.11 5.61
N GLU A 118 14.75 1.16 5.98
CA GLU A 118 15.35 2.35 5.32
C GLU A 118 14.92 2.57 3.86
N GLY A 119 13.92 1.83 3.39
CA GLY A 119 13.34 1.95 2.06
C GLY A 119 12.04 2.75 2.03
N THR A 120 11.43 2.73 0.84
CA THR A 120 10.07 3.21 0.59
C THR A 120 9.08 2.08 0.82
N ILE A 121 8.02 2.35 1.58
CA ILE A 121 6.86 1.46 1.76
C ILE A 121 5.60 2.14 1.27
N ALA A 122 4.52 1.38 1.05
CA ALA A 122 3.20 1.90 0.76
C ALA A 122 2.18 1.45 1.82
N VAL A 123 1.20 2.33 2.11
CA VAL A 123 0.04 2.07 2.96
C VAL A 123 -1.21 2.60 2.27
N GLY A 124 -2.36 1.98 2.52
CA GLY A 124 -3.64 2.40 1.97
C GLY A 124 -4.52 3.05 3.02
N THR A 125 -5.11 4.20 2.70
CA THR A 125 -6.09 4.90 3.56
C THR A 125 -7.45 5.07 2.90
N ILE A 126 -7.61 4.57 1.66
CA ILE A 126 -8.91 4.53 0.96
C ILE A 126 -9.91 3.78 1.84
N GLY A 127 -11.02 4.46 2.20
CA GLY A 127 -12.07 3.90 3.05
C GLY A 127 -11.75 3.87 4.55
N CYS A 128 -10.51 4.15 4.98
CA CYS A 128 -10.12 4.07 6.39
C CYS A 128 -10.71 5.20 7.24
N PHE A 129 -10.86 6.40 6.67
CA PHE A 129 -11.27 7.59 7.45
C PHE A 129 -12.76 7.88 7.43
N GLY A 130 -13.57 7.04 6.79
CA GLY A 130 -15.04 7.12 6.84
C GLY A 130 -15.65 6.47 8.09
N ASN A 131 -14.90 5.61 8.79
CA ASN A 131 -15.35 4.90 9.98
C ASN A 131 -14.31 5.07 11.10
N ARG A 132 -14.78 5.47 12.29
CA ARG A 132 -13.94 5.73 13.47
C ARG A 132 -13.13 4.50 13.90
N GLU A 133 -13.71 3.31 13.83
CA GLU A 133 -13.04 2.06 14.20
C GLU A 133 -11.93 1.72 13.19
N THR A 134 -12.22 1.82 11.89
CA THR A 134 -11.23 1.56 10.85
C THR A 134 -10.06 2.54 10.93
N ARG A 135 -10.38 3.82 11.17
CA ARG A 135 -9.39 4.87 11.41
C ARG A 135 -8.52 4.53 12.61
N LYS A 136 -9.12 4.15 13.73
CA LYS A 136 -8.41 3.81 14.95
C LYS A 136 -7.47 2.61 14.75
N VAL A 137 -7.92 1.56 14.07
CA VAL A 137 -7.07 0.39 13.76
C VAL A 137 -5.85 0.79 12.92
N PHE A 138 -6.05 1.66 11.93
CA PHE A 138 -4.92 2.19 11.15
C PHE A 138 -3.95 2.98 12.05
N GLU A 139 -4.46 3.96 12.78
CA GLU A 139 -3.64 4.86 13.63
C GLU A 139 -2.88 4.09 14.71
N ASP A 140 -3.54 3.14 15.40
CA ASP A 140 -2.95 2.31 16.46
C ASP A 140 -1.82 1.39 15.94
N GLY A 141 -1.78 1.08 14.65
CA GLY A 141 -0.74 0.25 14.05
C GLY A 141 0.36 1.03 13.32
N PHE A 142 0.11 2.29 12.99
CA PHE A 142 1.07 3.11 12.26
C PHE A 142 2.33 3.40 13.08
N GLY A 143 2.19 3.73 14.37
CA GLY A 143 3.32 3.93 15.29
C GLY A 143 4.25 2.71 15.36
N PRO A 144 3.74 1.52 15.77
CA PRO A 144 4.52 0.28 15.79
C PRO A 144 5.13 -0.10 14.43
N MET A 145 4.41 0.14 13.33
CA MET A 145 4.93 -0.07 11.98
C MET A 145 6.20 0.75 11.74
N ARG A 146 6.21 2.04 12.09
CA ARG A 146 7.38 2.91 11.94
C ARG A 146 8.58 2.40 12.73
N GLU A 147 8.36 1.99 13.97
CA GLU A 147 9.42 1.50 14.87
C GLU A 147 10.03 0.18 14.38
N ILE A 148 9.20 -0.73 13.86
CA ILE A 148 9.63 -2.06 13.43
C ILE A 148 10.25 -2.01 12.03
N VAL A 149 9.55 -1.38 11.07
CA VAL A 149 9.96 -1.33 9.66
C VAL A 149 11.04 -0.28 9.42
N ARG A 150 11.04 0.83 10.18
CA ARG A 150 11.97 1.97 10.01
C ARG A 150 12.03 2.44 8.55
N PRO A 151 10.90 2.84 7.94
CA PRO A 151 10.90 3.28 6.57
C PRO A 151 11.55 4.67 6.43
N LYS A 152 12.29 4.88 5.36
CA LYS A 152 12.72 6.23 4.94
C LYS A 152 11.53 7.04 4.40
N ARG A 153 10.60 6.36 3.72
CA ARG A 153 9.45 6.98 3.04
C ARG A 153 8.20 6.12 3.11
N VAL A 154 7.04 6.78 3.25
CA VAL A 154 5.72 6.16 3.17
C VAL A 154 4.90 6.79 2.03
N LEU A 155 4.53 5.96 1.06
CA LEU A 155 3.56 6.27 0.03
C LEU A 155 2.16 5.98 0.56
N VAL A 156 1.34 7.02 0.70
CA VAL A 156 -0.04 6.93 1.16
C VAL A 156 -0.95 6.86 -0.06
N ILE A 157 -1.51 5.69 -0.33
CA ILE A 157 -2.52 5.52 -1.38
C ILE A 157 -3.88 5.90 -0.79
N GLY A 158 -4.31 7.12 -1.11
CA GLY A 158 -5.43 7.78 -0.45
C GLY A 158 -4.98 9.00 0.36
N SER A 159 -5.79 9.40 1.32
CA SER A 159 -5.58 10.61 2.11
C SER A 159 -4.53 10.45 3.21
N ASP A 160 -3.81 11.52 3.51
CA ASP A 160 -2.81 11.62 4.58
C ASP A 160 -3.25 12.52 5.75
N ARG A 161 -4.56 12.68 5.96
CA ARG A 161 -5.14 13.61 6.96
C ARG A 161 -5.09 13.16 8.43
N SER A 162 -4.53 11.99 8.71
CA SER A 162 -4.38 11.54 10.09
C SER A 162 -3.13 12.15 10.72
N GLY A 163 -3.20 12.55 12.00
CA GLY A 163 -2.07 13.13 12.72
C GLY A 163 -0.86 12.21 12.82
N VAL A 164 -1.04 10.89 12.66
CA VAL A 164 0.09 9.93 12.65
C VAL A 164 1.07 10.20 11.51
N PHE A 165 0.62 10.80 10.41
CA PHE A 165 1.50 11.21 9.31
C PHE A 165 2.29 12.47 9.63
N ASP A 166 1.74 13.38 10.44
CA ASP A 166 2.47 14.57 10.88
C ASP A 166 3.55 14.21 11.89
N GLU A 167 3.26 13.29 12.81
CA GLU A 167 4.26 12.68 13.70
C GLU A 167 5.40 12.03 12.89
N ALA A 168 5.07 11.29 11.83
CA ALA A 168 6.11 10.68 10.97
C ALA A 168 6.98 11.70 10.25
N ARG A 169 6.41 12.82 9.80
CA ARG A 169 7.19 13.91 9.21
C ARG A 169 8.15 14.53 10.22
N GLN A 170 7.73 14.67 11.49
CA GLN A 170 8.59 15.16 12.57
C GLN A 170 9.74 14.19 12.87
N ASP A 171 9.49 12.89 12.73
CA ASP A 171 10.51 11.84 12.85
C ASP A 171 11.40 11.70 11.60
N GLY A 172 11.24 12.58 10.60
CA GLY A 172 12.07 12.61 9.38
C GLY A 172 11.65 11.63 8.29
N ILE A 173 10.49 10.98 8.42
CA ILE A 173 9.94 10.07 7.41
C ILE A 173 9.24 10.91 6.33
N GLU A 174 9.60 10.69 5.07
CA GLU A 174 8.96 11.37 3.96
C GLU A 174 7.56 10.77 3.68
N ILE A 175 6.52 11.60 3.72
CA ILE A 175 5.13 11.17 3.46
C ILE A 175 4.66 11.74 2.12
N ILE A 176 4.33 10.86 1.17
CA ILE A 176 3.82 11.23 -0.16
C ILE A 176 2.43 10.63 -0.35
N SER A 177 1.43 11.47 -0.61
CA SER A 177 0.04 11.05 -0.77
C SER A 177 -0.40 11.05 -2.24
N TYR A 178 -1.06 9.96 -2.64
CA TYR A 178 -1.71 9.80 -3.94
C TYR A 178 -3.23 9.78 -3.72
N GLU A 179 -3.83 10.96 -3.61
CA GLU A 179 -5.28 11.12 -3.55
C GLU A 179 -5.92 10.97 -4.94
N GLY A 180 -7.09 10.36 -5.00
CA GLY A 180 -7.90 10.35 -6.21
C GLY A 180 -8.35 11.77 -6.61
N GLU A 181 -8.62 11.97 -7.90
CA GLU A 181 -9.01 13.27 -8.47
C GLU A 181 -10.16 13.95 -7.70
N THR A 182 -11.15 13.17 -7.25
CA THR A 182 -12.27 13.66 -6.44
C THR A 182 -11.83 14.24 -5.09
N ALA A 183 -10.92 13.57 -4.38
CA ALA A 183 -10.43 14.02 -3.08
C ALA A 183 -9.54 15.28 -3.22
N ARG A 184 -8.73 15.33 -4.29
CA ARG A 184 -7.96 16.51 -4.68
C ARG A 184 -8.87 17.70 -5.01
N TYR A 185 -9.95 17.48 -5.75
CA TYR A 185 -10.95 18.51 -6.07
C TYR A 185 -11.62 19.12 -4.82
N TYR A 186 -12.03 18.30 -3.84
CA TYR A 186 -12.60 18.81 -2.59
C TYR A 186 -11.55 19.50 -1.69
N ARG A 187 -10.28 19.08 -1.77
CA ARG A 187 -9.14 19.70 -1.08
C ARG A 187 -8.86 21.11 -1.62
N GLU A 188 -8.79 21.26 -2.94
CA GLU A 188 -8.54 22.53 -3.62
C GLU A 188 -9.69 23.54 -3.42
N LYS A 189 -10.91 23.07 -3.17
CA LYS A 189 -12.08 23.93 -2.88
C LYS A 189 -12.34 24.23 -1.41
N GLY A 190 -11.54 23.71 -0.47
CA GLY A 190 -11.70 24.01 0.96
C GLY A 190 -13.05 23.62 1.57
N VAL A 191 -13.82 22.73 0.93
CA VAL A 191 -15.13 22.30 1.44
C VAL A 191 -14.91 21.18 2.46
N ARG A 192 -14.92 21.55 3.74
CA ARG A 192 -15.18 20.62 4.85
C ARG A 192 -16.54 19.97 4.59
N ASN A 193 -16.57 18.73 4.13
CA ASN A 193 -17.79 17.93 4.21
C ASN A 193 -18.07 17.68 5.69
N GLY A 194 -18.90 18.53 6.27
CA GLY A 194 -19.75 18.16 7.39
C GLY A 194 -20.86 17.26 6.86
N ILE A 195 -20.77 15.98 7.16
CA ILE A 195 -21.86 15.01 7.18
C ILE A 195 -21.40 14.04 8.29
N GLY A 196 -21.95 14.09 9.50
CA GLY A 196 -23.34 13.77 9.78
C GLY A 196 -23.37 12.32 10.20
#